data_AF-A0A2V7I9A6-F1
#
_entry.id   AF-A0A2V7I9A6-F1
#
_cell.length_a   1.000
_cell.length_b   1.000
_cell.length_c   1.000
_cell.angle_alpha   90.00
_cell.angle_beta   90.00
_cell.angle_gamma   90.00
#
_symmetry.space_group_name_H-M   'P 1'
#
loop_
_entity.id
_entity.type
_entity.pdbx_description
1 polymer ?
#
loop_
_entity_poly.entity_id
_entity_poly.type
_entity_poly.pdbx_seq_one_letter_code
_entity_poly.pdbx_strand_id
1 'polypeptide(L)'
;MPAAGRRCGRDARSDDPRPGSRAGSRARSGDGRARHGGRDPHAARGHRERAPRVRQRRHREPHGQPRVARTHPQAPHLPADRLLLSRPGAGERGLLPAEAGLANPRRDHARADRGARTARGAGGGAAQARARELPARRARRGRRRRVGRRRGPGLGPRLPRRRRHPGVAAGSPRSPHSPRSPRSLRRHAAVSRAPRIYISAGEPSGDAHAAAVVTALKRRLPGATVEAFGGPDLEAAGAAVLDRMEQFSVVGFVEALWKLPAHLRLLRRVRLGFQARRYDLVILVDYPGYHLRVAAEAAAAGIPVLYYIAPQMWAWAPGRVRKLAAVRRLAVILPFEEAFFRERGVAATFVGHPLKDRMPPPPRADARRRLGLDPARPVLGLFPGSRAQEVKRLWPAFRDAAARVLAARPDVQVVVAGTPRGRYPAPGATRLHMADPLTVFAAADAGLCKSGTTTLEAALADVPMVIAYRLNPVSFAIAIRMLQVPHVGLVNLIAGREVSPELLQGAVTPAALANAVLPLLDPDSDAARRQREGLGLVRQRLGPPGAADRVAGLALELAG
;
A
#
# COMPACT_ATOMS: atom_id res chain seq x y z
N MET A 1 32.99 30.53 28.17
CA MET A 1 33.62 31.02 29.41
C MET A 1 33.09 32.41 29.68
N PRO A 2 32.72 32.82 30.91
CA PRO A 2 32.94 32.18 32.23
C PRO A 2 31.65 31.51 32.79
N ALA A 3 31.70 30.38 33.52
CA ALA A 3 31.95 30.16 34.98
C ALA A 3 30.74 30.55 35.86
N ALA A 4 30.22 29.83 36.87
CA ALA A 4 30.59 28.67 37.70
C ALA A 4 29.25 28.05 38.22
N GLY A 5 29.06 26.78 38.60
CA GLY A 5 29.81 25.93 39.52
C GLY A 5 29.21 26.02 40.94
N ARG A 6 28.43 25.01 41.39
CA ARG A 6 28.27 24.61 42.81
C ARG A 6 27.61 23.23 42.96
N ARG A 7 28.32 22.35 43.68
CA ARG A 7 27.90 21.08 44.29
C ARG A 7 27.79 21.27 45.83
N CYS A 8 27.31 20.22 46.49
CA CYS A 8 27.20 19.94 47.94
C CYS A 8 25.89 20.42 48.57
N GLY A 9 25.15 19.60 49.34
CA GLY A 9 25.35 18.24 49.86
C GLY A 9 24.41 18.03 51.06
N ARG A 10 24.16 16.77 51.45
CA ARG A 10 24.12 16.29 52.85
C ARG A 10 23.59 14.85 52.95
N ASP A 11 24.43 14.02 53.55
CA ASP A 11 24.15 12.69 54.08
C ASP A 11 23.34 12.74 55.38
N ALA A 12 22.61 11.65 55.65
CA ALA A 12 22.59 10.87 56.91
C ALA A 12 21.50 9.79 56.78
N ARG A 13 21.86 8.49 56.72
CA ARG A 13 21.78 7.49 57.82
C ARG A 13 20.37 7.29 58.39
N SER A 14 19.85 6.12 58.73
CA SER A 14 20.14 4.68 58.56
C SER A 14 18.98 3.97 59.32
N ASP A 15 18.79 2.68 59.07
CA ASP A 15 18.11 1.68 59.93
C ASP A 15 16.68 1.24 59.57
N ASP A 16 16.67 0.09 58.88
CA ASP A 16 15.69 -1.02 58.86
C ASP A 16 15.66 -1.71 60.26
N PRO A 17 14.87 -2.77 60.59
CA PRO A 17 13.73 -3.40 59.92
C PRO A 17 12.53 -3.76 60.83
N ARG A 18 11.38 -4.08 60.22
CA ARG A 18 10.59 -5.34 60.39
C ARG A 18 9.07 -5.16 60.21
N PRO A 19 8.37 -6.19 59.67
CA PRO A 19 6.94 -6.14 59.35
C PRO A 19 6.04 -6.72 60.44
N GLY A 20 4.78 -6.27 60.49
CA GLY A 20 3.75 -6.74 61.42
C GLY A 20 2.34 -6.78 60.79
N SER A 21 1.66 -7.89 61.03
CA SER A 21 0.38 -8.38 60.49
C SER A 21 -0.90 -7.85 61.18
N ARG A 22 -2.06 -7.94 60.49
CA ARG A 22 -3.42 -8.20 61.05
C ARG A 22 -4.24 -9.00 60.00
N ALA A 23 -4.62 -10.27 60.23
CA ALA A 23 -5.81 -10.82 60.94
C ALA A 23 -7.15 -10.60 60.17
N GLY A 24 -8.09 -11.54 59.97
CA GLY A 24 -8.33 -12.95 60.37
C GLY A 24 -9.30 -13.62 59.34
N SER A 25 -9.95 -14.78 59.50
CA SER A 25 -10.24 -15.63 60.65
C SER A 25 -10.85 -16.99 60.20
N ARG A 26 -10.72 -18.01 61.08
CA ARG A 26 -11.55 -19.23 61.31
C ARG A 26 -11.39 -20.42 60.31
N ALA A 27 -10.73 -21.51 60.71
CA ALA A 27 -11.14 -22.63 61.62
C ALA A 27 -11.89 -23.74 60.84
N ARG A 28 -11.63 -25.05 60.98
CA ARG A 28 -11.11 -25.84 62.12
C ARG A 28 -10.83 -27.30 61.68
N SER A 29 -9.80 -27.92 62.29
CA SER A 29 -9.65 -29.32 62.79
C SER A 29 -9.93 -30.52 61.86
N GLY A 30 -9.17 -31.62 61.86
CA GLY A 30 -8.07 -32.15 62.69
C GLY A 30 -7.60 -33.46 62.03
N ASP A 31 -6.31 -33.73 61.95
CA ASP A 31 -5.46 -34.43 62.94
C ASP A 31 -5.37 -35.95 62.67
N GLY A 32 -4.18 -36.55 62.83
CA GLY A 32 -4.00 -38.00 62.82
C GLY A 32 -2.79 -38.54 62.04
N ARG A 33 -1.70 -38.80 62.77
CA ARG A 33 -0.41 -39.36 62.33
C ARG A 33 -0.42 -40.87 62.02
N ALA A 34 0.45 -41.25 61.08
CA ALA A 34 1.46 -42.35 61.07
C ALA A 34 1.08 -43.80 61.47
N ARG A 35 1.47 -44.78 60.63
CA ARG A 35 2.67 -45.67 60.79
C ARG A 35 2.63 -46.91 59.88
N HIS A 36 3.81 -47.21 59.31
CA HIS A 36 4.47 -48.51 59.04
C HIS A 36 3.82 -49.71 58.32
N GLY A 37 4.67 -50.31 57.46
CA GLY A 37 4.69 -51.72 57.03
C GLY A 37 4.49 -51.84 55.52
N GLY A 38 5.34 -52.44 54.68
CA GLY A 38 6.50 -53.32 54.85
C GLY A 38 6.49 -54.31 53.67
N ARG A 39 7.69 -54.61 53.11
CA ARG A 39 8.05 -55.80 52.29
C ARG A 39 7.65 -55.86 50.80
N ASP A 40 8.66 -55.68 49.95
CA ASP A 40 9.00 -56.58 48.81
C ASP A 40 9.41 -57.98 49.35
N PRO A 41 9.44 -59.13 48.59
CA PRO A 41 10.05 -59.26 47.24
C PRO A 41 9.60 -60.45 46.30
N HIS A 42 10.20 -60.51 45.07
CA HIS A 42 10.50 -61.69 44.19
C HIS A 42 9.35 -62.62 43.66
N ALA A 43 9.36 -63.33 42.51
CA ALA A 43 10.22 -63.48 41.31
C ALA A 43 9.52 -64.40 40.25
N ALA A 44 9.98 -64.31 38.98
CA ALA A 44 10.17 -65.37 37.96
C ALA A 44 9.00 -66.07 37.20
N ARG A 45 9.08 -66.00 35.85
CA ARG A 45 8.88 -67.02 34.76
C ARG A 45 8.64 -66.23 33.46
N GLY A 46 9.32 -66.34 32.31
CA GLY A 46 10.12 -67.40 31.71
C GLY A 46 9.37 -67.95 30.48
N HIS A 47 9.75 -67.57 29.25
CA HIS A 47 9.78 -68.46 28.06
C HIS A 47 10.42 -67.80 26.82
N ARG A 48 11.36 -68.55 26.22
CA ARG A 48 12.06 -68.35 24.94
C ARG A 48 11.31 -69.11 23.82
N GLU A 49 11.43 -68.67 22.57
CA GLU A 49 11.71 -69.47 21.35
C GLU A 49 11.81 -68.54 20.12
N ARG A 50 12.99 -68.33 19.52
CA ARG A 50 13.72 -69.07 18.45
C ARG A 50 13.49 -68.48 17.04
N ALA A 51 14.60 -68.05 16.43
CA ALA A 51 14.76 -67.72 15.01
C ALA A 51 15.19 -68.95 14.19
N PRO A 52 15.10 -68.90 12.85
CA PRO A 52 15.91 -69.74 11.98
C PRO A 52 16.97 -68.94 11.19
N ARG A 53 18.11 -69.60 10.97
CA ARG A 53 19.33 -69.15 10.28
C ARG A 53 19.34 -69.57 8.79
N VAL A 54 19.90 -68.67 7.96
CA VAL A 54 20.95 -68.85 6.92
C VAL A 54 20.79 -69.93 5.82
N ARG A 55 20.92 -69.49 4.55
CA ARG A 55 21.83 -70.13 3.57
C ARG A 55 22.31 -69.16 2.48
N GLN A 56 23.63 -68.96 2.42
CA GLN A 56 24.37 -68.41 1.28
C GLN A 56 24.54 -69.47 0.18
N ARG A 57 24.60 -69.05 -1.08
CA ARG A 57 25.44 -69.71 -2.12
C ARG A 57 26.08 -68.66 -3.03
N ARG A 58 27.35 -68.91 -3.33
CA ARG A 58 28.35 -68.10 -4.06
C ARG A 58 28.33 -68.36 -5.59
N HIS A 59 29.13 -67.53 -6.28
CA HIS A 59 29.71 -67.60 -7.65
C HIS A 59 28.94 -66.82 -8.73
N ARG A 60 29.56 -66.03 -9.62
CA ARG A 60 30.96 -65.88 -10.09
C ARG A 60 31.10 -64.50 -10.79
N GLU A 61 32.26 -63.84 -10.68
CA GLU A 61 32.68 -62.78 -11.62
C GLU A 61 33.06 -63.37 -12.99
N PRO A 62 33.22 -62.53 -14.02
CA PRO A 62 34.60 -62.33 -14.50
C PRO A 62 34.97 -60.88 -14.86
N HIS A 63 36.27 -60.63 -14.66
CA HIS A 63 37.09 -59.49 -15.06
C HIS A 63 37.09 -59.18 -16.57
N GLY A 64 37.41 -57.92 -16.92
CA GLY A 64 38.04 -57.58 -18.20
C GLY A 64 37.94 -56.11 -18.64
N GLN A 65 38.89 -55.27 -18.24
CA GLN A 65 39.44 -54.17 -19.07
C GLN A 65 40.81 -54.66 -19.63
N PRO A 66 41.52 -54.04 -20.61
CA PRO A 66 41.43 -52.65 -21.12
C PRO A 66 41.73 -52.44 -22.66
N ARG A 67 41.57 -51.22 -23.19
CA ARG A 67 42.61 -50.40 -23.91
C ARG A 67 42.03 -49.31 -24.85
N VAL A 68 42.91 -48.32 -25.06
CA VAL A 68 42.74 -46.95 -25.57
C VAL A 68 42.91 -46.86 -27.09
N ALA A 69 42.15 -45.97 -27.77
CA ALA A 69 42.63 -45.17 -28.90
C ALA A 69 41.74 -43.93 -29.14
N ARG A 70 42.38 -42.79 -29.43
CA ARG A 70 41.81 -41.45 -29.68
C ARG A 70 41.33 -41.28 -31.12
N THR A 71 40.25 -40.51 -31.35
CA THR A 71 40.14 -39.41 -32.35
C THR A 71 38.79 -38.65 -32.20
N HIS A 72 38.84 -37.31 -32.21
CA HIS A 72 37.74 -36.33 -32.17
C HIS A 72 36.94 -36.23 -33.50
N PRO A 73 35.91 -35.36 -33.67
CA PRO A 73 34.74 -35.09 -32.83
C PRO A 73 33.42 -35.09 -33.65
N GLN A 74 32.30 -35.53 -33.09
CA GLN A 74 30.97 -35.16 -33.58
C GLN A 74 30.03 -34.88 -32.40
N ALA A 75 29.47 -33.67 -32.38
CA ALA A 75 28.45 -33.22 -31.43
C ALA A 75 27.10 -33.93 -31.69
N PRO A 76 26.28 -34.13 -30.65
CA PRO A 76 24.93 -33.56 -30.75
C PRO A 76 24.31 -33.02 -29.44
N HIS A 77 23.64 -31.86 -29.60
CA HIS A 77 22.33 -31.47 -29.08
C HIS A 77 22.03 -31.42 -27.56
N LEU A 78 21.99 -30.18 -27.05
CA LEU A 78 21.19 -29.73 -25.91
C LEU A 78 19.89 -29.08 -26.42
N PRO A 79 18.75 -29.17 -25.70
CA PRO A 79 17.71 -28.15 -25.80
C PRO A 79 17.72 -27.24 -24.56
N ALA A 80 17.79 -25.94 -24.82
CA ALA A 80 17.65 -24.86 -23.86
C ALA A 80 16.43 -24.02 -24.24
N ASP A 81 15.37 -24.05 -23.44
CA ASP A 81 14.27 -23.08 -23.54
C ASP A 81 14.56 -21.90 -22.59
N ARG A 82 15.36 -20.95 -23.08
CA ARG A 82 15.47 -19.60 -22.54
C ARG A 82 14.48 -18.71 -23.28
N LEU A 83 13.41 -18.30 -22.60
CA LEU A 83 12.58 -17.16 -23.02
C LEU A 83 13.36 -15.86 -22.74
N LEU A 84 14.28 -15.53 -23.64
CA LEU A 84 14.83 -14.18 -23.81
C LEU A 84 13.86 -13.40 -24.70
N LEU A 85 13.18 -12.39 -24.12
CA LEU A 85 12.42 -11.42 -24.90
C LEU A 85 13.38 -10.44 -25.55
N SER A 86 13.84 -10.77 -26.75
CA SER A 86 14.50 -9.84 -27.66
C SER A 86 13.76 -9.90 -29.01
N ARG A 87 13.04 -8.84 -29.37
CA ARG A 87 12.48 -8.67 -30.72
C ARG A 87 13.48 -7.89 -31.57
N PRO A 88 13.83 -8.34 -32.79
CA PRO A 88 14.61 -7.53 -33.72
C PRO A 88 13.72 -6.62 -34.58
N GLY A 89 14.10 -5.34 -34.63
CA GLY A 89 14.21 -4.48 -35.82
C GLY A 89 12.97 -4.08 -36.62
N ALA A 90 12.57 -2.80 -36.50
CA ALA A 90 12.21 -1.97 -37.66
C ALA A 90 12.40 -0.48 -37.32
N GLY A 91 13.34 0.18 -38.01
CA GLY A 91 13.41 1.63 -38.15
C GLY A 91 14.43 2.35 -37.27
N GLU A 92 15.66 2.44 -37.76
CA GLU A 92 16.60 3.49 -37.36
C GLU A 92 15.97 4.88 -37.58
N ARG A 93 15.95 5.72 -36.55
CA ARG A 93 16.18 7.17 -36.69
C ARG A 93 16.98 7.64 -35.48
N GLY A 94 18.18 8.14 -35.75
CA GLY A 94 19.11 8.67 -34.77
C GLY A 94 18.52 9.86 -34.01
N LEU A 95 18.83 9.90 -32.71
CA LEU A 95 18.69 11.08 -31.88
C LEU A 95 20.09 11.70 -31.74
N LEU A 96 20.26 12.90 -32.27
CA LEU A 96 21.23 13.86 -31.77
C LEU A 96 20.53 15.21 -31.52
N PRO A 97 21.06 16.04 -30.60
CA PRO A 97 20.27 16.95 -29.77
C PRO A 97 20.41 18.42 -30.18
N ALA A 98 19.50 19.29 -29.75
CA ALA A 98 19.78 20.69 -29.43
C ALA A 98 18.58 21.41 -28.80
N GLU A 99 18.90 22.36 -27.93
CA GLU A 99 18.01 23.29 -27.25
C GLU A 99 17.46 24.41 -28.16
N ALA A 100 16.54 25.19 -27.55
CA ALA A 100 16.20 26.59 -27.79
C ALA A 100 15.04 26.92 -28.76
N GLY A 101 14.10 27.72 -28.22
CA GLY A 101 13.67 28.95 -28.88
C GLY A 101 12.34 28.98 -29.64
N LEU A 102 11.30 29.42 -28.93
CA LEU A 102 10.30 30.42 -29.35
C LEU A 102 9.31 30.17 -30.50
N ALA A 103 8.11 30.71 -30.22
CA ALA A 103 7.13 31.33 -31.13
C ALA A 103 6.00 30.47 -31.74
N ASN A 104 4.80 30.85 -31.30
CA ASN A 104 3.48 30.58 -31.84
C ASN A 104 3.30 31.26 -33.22
N PRO A 105 2.43 30.75 -34.10
CA PRO A 105 1.25 31.57 -34.42
C PRO A 105 -0.08 30.79 -34.55
N ARG A 106 -1.14 31.59 -34.39
CA ARG A 106 -2.57 31.28 -34.46
C ARG A 106 -3.09 31.06 -35.89
N ARG A 107 -4.36 30.62 -35.92
CA ARG A 107 -5.43 30.69 -36.95
C ARG A 107 -5.60 29.41 -37.79
N ASP A 108 -6.78 28.98 -38.24
CA ASP A 108 -8.20 29.24 -37.95
C ASP A 108 -8.99 28.24 -38.83
N HIS A 109 -10.22 27.88 -38.41
CA HIS A 109 -11.34 27.31 -39.21
C HIS A 109 -11.13 25.90 -39.86
N ALA A 110 -12.13 25.04 -40.09
CA ALA A 110 -13.55 25.23 -40.31
C ALA A 110 -14.38 23.97 -39.94
N ARG A 111 -15.67 24.21 -39.72
CA ARG A 111 -16.78 23.25 -39.64
C ARG A 111 -17.00 22.53 -40.98
N ALA A 112 -17.46 21.28 -40.93
CA ALA A 112 -18.32 20.72 -41.98
C ALA A 112 -19.43 19.89 -41.33
N ASP A 113 -20.64 20.36 -41.59
CA ASP A 113 -21.95 19.82 -41.24
C ASP A 113 -22.49 19.12 -42.49
N ARG A 114 -22.96 17.87 -42.40
CA ARG A 114 -23.87 17.25 -43.39
C ARG A 114 -24.71 16.17 -42.71
N GLY A 115 -25.99 16.47 -42.52
CA GLY A 115 -27.03 15.45 -42.37
C GLY A 115 -27.45 14.89 -43.72
N ALA A 116 -28.05 13.69 -43.70
CA ALA A 116 -29.21 13.34 -44.52
C ALA A 116 -29.80 12.00 -44.04
N ARG A 117 -31.12 12.00 -43.90
CA ARG A 117 -32.01 10.87 -43.63
C ARG A 117 -32.36 10.17 -44.94
N THR A 118 -32.62 8.86 -44.89
CA THR A 118 -33.74 8.09 -45.53
C THR A 118 -33.51 6.61 -45.19
N ALA A 119 -34.32 5.88 -44.41
CA ALA A 119 -35.74 5.51 -44.49
C ALA A 119 -36.07 4.35 -45.47
N ARG A 120 -36.67 3.29 -44.88
CA ARG A 120 -37.42 2.14 -45.43
C ARG A 120 -36.58 1.06 -46.11
N GLY A 121 -36.82 -0.25 -45.96
CA GLY A 121 -37.81 -1.16 -45.36
C GLY A 121 -37.33 -2.58 -45.75
N ALA A 122 -37.83 -3.75 -45.38
CA ALA A 122 -39.00 -4.23 -44.67
C ALA A 122 -38.80 -5.76 -44.45
N GLY A 123 -39.62 -6.36 -43.57
CA GLY A 123 -39.87 -7.81 -43.50
C GLY A 123 -39.07 -8.55 -42.42
N GLY A 124 -39.63 -9.33 -41.51
CA GLY A 124 -41.02 -9.76 -41.28
C GLY A 124 -41.02 -10.94 -40.29
N GLY A 125 -42.12 -11.15 -39.56
CA GLY A 125 -42.44 -12.35 -38.75
C GLY A 125 -42.08 -12.23 -37.26
N ALA A 126 -42.95 -11.82 -36.33
CA ALA A 126 -44.28 -12.29 -35.90
C ALA A 126 -44.26 -13.51 -34.94
N ALA A 127 -44.68 -13.29 -33.69
CA ALA A 127 -45.55 -14.11 -32.80
C ALA A 127 -45.28 -13.72 -31.32
N GLN A 128 -46.14 -12.90 -30.68
CA GLN A 128 -47.26 -13.28 -29.78
C GLN A 128 -46.82 -14.08 -28.55
N ALA A 129 -47.30 -13.92 -27.30
CA ALA A 129 -48.20 -13.05 -26.54
C ALA A 129 -48.02 -13.58 -25.07
N ARG A 130 -48.19 -12.85 -23.97
CA ARG A 130 -49.47 -12.44 -23.36
C ARG A 130 -49.16 -11.64 -22.09
N ALA A 131 -49.89 -10.55 -21.90
CA ALA A 131 -50.07 -9.85 -20.64
C ALA A 131 -51.07 -10.60 -19.74
N ARG A 132 -50.96 -10.44 -18.41
CA ARG A 132 -52.05 -10.66 -17.47
C ARG A 132 -52.07 -9.53 -16.43
N GLU A 133 -53.27 -8.97 -16.30
CA GLU A 133 -53.67 -7.90 -15.40
C GLU A 133 -53.82 -8.33 -13.94
N LEU A 134 -53.89 -7.30 -13.09
CA LEU A 134 -54.13 -7.26 -11.65
C LEU A 134 -55.42 -7.96 -11.19
N PRO A 135 -55.60 -8.08 -9.86
CA PRO A 135 -56.64 -7.23 -9.27
C PRO A 135 -56.26 -6.58 -7.93
N ALA A 136 -56.91 -5.44 -7.68
CA ALA A 136 -56.94 -4.70 -6.41
C ALA A 136 -58.20 -5.04 -5.59
N ARG A 137 -58.10 -4.89 -4.25
CA ARG A 137 -59.13 -4.60 -3.19
C ARG A 137 -58.60 -5.21 -1.87
N ARG A 138 -58.81 -4.68 -0.65
CA ARG A 138 -59.72 -3.67 -0.09
C ARG A 138 -59.21 -3.23 1.30
N ALA A 139 -59.70 -2.08 1.73
CA ALA A 139 -59.43 -1.36 2.98
C ALA A 139 -59.87 -2.04 4.29
N ARG A 140 -59.27 -1.64 5.42
CA ARG A 140 -59.98 -1.46 6.70
C ARG A 140 -59.46 -0.23 7.49
N ARG A 141 -60.46 0.49 8.02
CA ARG A 141 -60.42 1.68 8.88
C ARG A 141 -60.00 1.36 10.31
N GLY A 142 -59.45 2.36 11.02
CA GLY A 142 -59.31 2.36 12.48
C GLY A 142 -58.99 3.72 13.10
N ARG A 143 -60.05 4.50 13.40
CA ARG A 143 -60.26 5.52 14.48
C ARG A 143 -59.05 6.32 15.03
N ARG A 144 -59.03 7.65 14.80
CA ARG A 144 -59.47 8.74 15.72
C ARG A 144 -58.80 8.77 17.12
N ARG A 145 -58.05 9.85 17.40
CA ARG A 145 -58.30 10.77 18.55
C ARG A 145 -57.59 12.12 18.35
N ARG A 146 -58.40 13.20 18.35
CA ARG A 146 -58.03 14.61 18.56
C ARG A 146 -58.30 14.93 20.03
N VAL A 147 -57.35 15.59 20.69
CA VAL A 147 -57.50 16.45 21.89
C VAL A 147 -56.34 17.45 21.75
N GLY A 148 -56.40 18.76 21.97
CA GLY A 148 -57.39 19.67 22.53
C GLY A 148 -56.60 20.92 22.96
N ARG A 149 -57.05 22.11 22.57
CA ARG A 149 -56.50 23.43 22.94
C ARG A 149 -56.57 23.71 24.46
N ARG A 150 -55.60 24.46 25.00
CA ARG A 150 -55.75 25.56 26.01
C ARG A 150 -54.57 26.53 25.82
N ARG A 151 -54.74 27.80 25.38
CA ARG A 151 -55.13 29.06 26.07
C ARG A 151 -54.11 29.53 27.14
N GLY A 152 -53.73 30.83 27.04
CA GLY A 152 -52.60 31.54 27.70
C GLY A 152 -52.82 31.93 29.18
N PRO A 153 -52.43 33.12 29.73
CA PRO A 153 -52.04 34.42 29.11
C PRO A 153 -50.85 35.19 29.78
N GLY A 154 -50.57 36.45 29.37
CA GLY A 154 -49.82 37.47 30.15
C GLY A 154 -48.92 38.39 29.32
N LEU A 155 -49.39 39.56 28.85
CA LEU A 155 -49.16 40.92 29.42
C LEU A 155 -47.70 41.39 29.31
N GLY A 156 -47.28 42.18 28.30
CA GLY A 156 -47.38 43.67 28.20
C GLY A 156 -46.02 44.32 28.59
N PRO A 157 -45.68 45.59 28.25
CA PRO A 157 -46.37 46.60 27.45
C PRO A 157 -45.51 47.18 26.29
N ARG A 158 -45.99 48.30 25.75
CA ARG A 158 -45.83 48.88 24.42
C ARG A 158 -45.06 50.22 24.43
N LEU A 159 -44.39 50.51 23.30
CA LEU A 159 -44.23 51.81 22.61
C LEU A 159 -43.31 52.91 23.23
N PRO A 160 -42.89 53.98 22.47
CA PRO A 160 -43.28 54.36 21.11
C PRO A 160 -42.15 54.71 20.09
N ARG A 161 -42.58 54.79 18.83
CA ARG A 161 -41.93 55.40 17.65
C ARG A 161 -41.83 56.94 17.76
N ARG A 162 -40.85 57.55 17.07
CA ARG A 162 -40.97 58.92 16.53
C ARG A 162 -40.42 59.03 15.09
N ARG A 163 -41.11 59.85 14.29
CA ARG A 163 -40.89 60.18 12.87
C ARG A 163 -40.23 61.57 12.74
N ARG A 164 -39.30 61.68 11.77
CA ARG A 164 -39.04 62.73 10.71
C ARG A 164 -38.96 64.26 11.00
N HIS A 165 -37.79 64.82 10.58
CA HIS A 165 -37.48 66.01 9.71
C HIS A 165 -37.88 67.46 10.13
N PRO A 166 -37.39 68.56 9.48
CA PRO A 166 -36.11 68.87 8.78
C PRO A 166 -35.55 70.32 9.02
N GLY A 167 -34.37 70.65 8.43
CA GLY A 167 -33.95 72.00 7.98
C GLY A 167 -32.56 72.45 8.50
N VAL A 168 -31.77 73.36 7.91
CA VAL A 168 -31.72 74.16 6.66
C VAL A 168 -30.30 74.82 6.64
N ALA A 169 -29.64 74.89 5.46
CA ALA A 169 -28.63 75.85 4.93
C ALA A 169 -27.40 76.29 5.79
N ALA A 170 -26.25 76.78 5.29
CA ALA A 170 -25.84 77.36 4.01
C ALA A 170 -24.28 77.34 3.86
N GLY A 171 -23.76 77.53 2.64
CA GLY A 171 -22.41 78.09 2.41
C GLY A 171 -21.51 77.35 1.41
N SER A 172 -21.55 77.73 0.13
CA SER A 172 -20.51 77.47 -0.90
C SER A 172 -19.54 78.68 -0.97
N PRO A 173 -18.34 78.61 -1.60
CA PRO A 173 -18.25 78.62 -3.09
C PRO A 173 -17.07 77.84 -3.77
N ARG A 174 -17.40 77.31 -4.95
CA ARG A 174 -16.67 77.29 -6.26
C ARG A 174 -15.36 76.48 -6.48
N SER A 175 -15.45 75.69 -7.58
CA SER A 175 -14.58 74.74 -8.33
C SER A 175 -13.27 75.33 -8.92
N PRO A 176 -12.42 74.61 -9.74
CA PRO A 176 -12.57 73.26 -10.35
C PRO A 176 -11.29 72.35 -10.40
N HIS A 177 -11.48 71.05 -10.65
CA HIS A 177 -10.77 70.21 -11.65
C HIS A 177 -10.90 68.70 -11.34
N SER A 178 -11.36 67.96 -12.35
CA SER A 178 -11.36 66.48 -12.45
C SER A 178 -9.99 66.00 -13.01
N PRO A 179 -9.54 64.73 -12.81
CA PRO A 179 -10.26 63.55 -13.30
C PRO A 179 -10.20 62.24 -12.48
N ARG A 180 -11.34 61.56 -12.45
CA ARG A 180 -11.58 60.10 -12.55
C ARG A 180 -10.43 59.16 -12.12
N SER A 181 -10.52 58.63 -10.90
CA SER A 181 -9.84 57.38 -10.49
C SER A 181 -10.64 56.14 -10.93
N PRO A 182 -9.99 55.05 -11.40
CA PRO A 182 -10.69 53.83 -11.80
C PRO A 182 -11.38 53.18 -10.61
N ARG A 183 -12.59 52.65 -10.85
CA ARG A 183 -13.30 51.76 -9.96
C ARG A 183 -12.35 50.68 -9.42
N SER A 184 -11.95 50.81 -8.16
CA SER A 184 -11.36 49.72 -7.41
C SER A 184 -12.39 48.59 -7.40
N LEU A 185 -12.14 47.55 -8.20
CA LEU A 185 -12.74 46.24 -8.01
C LEU A 185 -12.45 45.84 -6.57
N ARG A 186 -13.43 46.05 -5.69
CA ARG A 186 -13.48 45.43 -4.38
C ARG A 186 -13.45 43.94 -4.63
N ARG A 187 -12.25 43.35 -4.64
CA ARG A 187 -12.06 41.96 -4.24
C ARG A 187 -12.72 41.88 -2.88
N HIS A 188 -13.89 41.26 -2.83
CA HIS A 188 -14.48 40.82 -1.59
C HIS A 188 -13.39 40.01 -0.88
N ALA A 189 -12.80 40.58 0.17
CA ALA A 189 -12.05 39.82 1.14
C ALA A 189 -13.06 38.85 1.77
N ALA A 190 -13.20 37.68 1.15
CA ALA A 190 -13.92 36.57 1.75
C ALA A 190 -13.20 36.27 3.06
N VAL A 191 -13.93 36.38 4.17
CA VAL A 191 -13.49 35.80 5.44
C VAL A 191 -13.30 34.31 5.15
N SER A 192 -12.07 33.88 4.94
CA SER A 192 -11.72 32.52 4.53
C SER A 192 -12.06 31.59 5.70
N ARG A 193 -13.26 31.00 5.66
CA ARG A 193 -13.63 29.93 6.59
C ARG A 193 -12.64 28.79 6.39
N ALA A 194 -12.14 28.23 7.49
CA ALA A 194 -11.19 27.14 7.40
C ALA A 194 -11.78 25.97 6.57
N PRO A 195 -10.99 25.37 5.66
CA PRO A 195 -11.49 24.41 4.70
C PRO A 195 -11.95 23.12 5.38
N ARG A 196 -12.97 22.51 4.80
CA ARG A 196 -13.48 21.19 5.19
C ARG A 196 -13.01 20.17 4.15
N ILE A 197 -12.17 19.25 4.59
CA ILE A 197 -11.53 18.28 3.71
C ILE A 197 -12.12 16.90 4.00
N TYR A 198 -12.50 16.19 2.95
CA TYR A 198 -12.82 14.77 3.04
C TYR A 198 -11.65 13.94 2.54
N ILE A 199 -11.12 13.02 3.35
CA ILE A 199 -10.04 12.11 2.95
C ILE A 199 -10.49 10.64 2.97
N SER A 200 -10.05 9.85 2.00
CA SER A 200 -10.52 8.48 1.81
C SER A 200 -9.35 7.52 1.61
N ALA A 201 -9.25 6.51 2.48
CA ALA A 201 -8.28 5.42 2.45
C ALA A 201 -8.97 4.08 2.72
N GLY A 202 -8.79 3.11 1.81
CA GLY A 202 -9.50 1.82 1.86
C GLY A 202 -8.68 0.63 2.38
N GLU A 203 -7.40 0.85 2.71
CA GLU A 203 -6.49 -0.20 3.19
C GLU A 203 -5.46 0.36 4.18
N PRO A 204 -4.86 -0.49 5.05
CA PRO A 204 -3.92 -0.04 6.07
C PRO A 204 -2.73 0.78 5.54
N SER A 205 -2.17 0.42 4.38
CA SER A 205 -1.10 1.21 3.74
C SER A 205 -1.57 2.60 3.32
N GLY A 206 -2.76 2.67 2.72
CA GLY A 206 -3.39 3.93 2.35
C GLY A 206 -3.72 4.79 3.56
N ASP A 207 -4.15 4.17 4.67
CA ASP A 207 -4.46 4.85 5.94
C ASP A 207 -3.23 5.55 6.51
N ALA A 208 -2.10 4.84 6.60
CA ALA A 208 -0.83 5.42 7.04
C ALA A 208 -0.37 6.58 6.14
N HIS A 209 -0.52 6.45 4.81
CA HIS A 209 -0.18 7.51 3.86
C HIS A 209 -1.11 8.72 3.98
N ALA A 210 -2.41 8.48 4.16
CA ALA A 210 -3.41 9.52 4.36
C ALA A 210 -3.19 10.25 5.70
N ALA A 211 -2.89 9.52 6.77
CA ALA A 211 -2.58 10.05 8.09
C ALA A 211 -1.39 11.01 8.04
N ALA A 212 -0.30 10.64 7.35
CA ALA A 212 0.84 11.53 7.16
C ALA A 212 0.47 12.84 6.44
N VAL A 213 -0.43 12.76 5.44
CA VAL A 213 -0.96 13.95 4.76
C VAL A 213 -1.82 14.79 5.71
N VAL A 214 -2.67 14.19 6.54
CA VAL A 214 -3.48 14.91 7.53
C VAL A 214 -2.60 15.60 8.57
N THR A 215 -1.56 14.94 9.06
CA THR A 215 -0.59 15.55 9.99
C THR A 215 0.10 16.76 9.35
N ALA A 216 0.53 16.64 8.09
CA ALA A 216 1.13 17.76 7.35
C ALA A 216 0.11 18.89 7.09
N LEU A 217 -1.14 18.56 6.78
CA LEU A 217 -2.22 19.52 6.59
C LEU A 217 -2.53 20.29 7.87
N LYS A 218 -2.68 19.61 9.01
CA LYS A 218 -2.96 20.27 10.30
C LYS A 218 -1.85 21.19 10.76
N ARG A 219 -0.59 20.85 10.47
CA ARG A 219 0.56 21.74 10.70
C ARG A 219 0.45 23.04 9.89
N ARG A 220 -0.04 22.97 8.65
CA ARG A 220 -0.13 24.11 7.73
C ARG A 220 -1.45 24.88 7.82
N LEU A 221 -2.53 24.19 8.20
CA LEU A 221 -3.89 24.69 8.39
C LEU A 221 -4.49 24.16 9.70
N PRO A 222 -4.14 24.75 10.85
CA PRO A 222 -4.65 24.30 12.15
C PRO A 222 -6.18 24.34 12.27
N GLY A 223 -6.85 25.23 11.52
CA GLY A 223 -8.31 25.36 11.52
C GLY A 223 -9.04 24.38 10.59
N ALA A 224 -8.33 23.65 9.71
CA ALA A 224 -8.97 22.76 8.76
C ALA A 224 -9.67 21.61 9.49
N THR A 225 -10.90 21.30 9.07
CA THR A 225 -11.60 20.10 9.57
C THR A 225 -11.44 18.97 8.57
N VAL A 226 -11.11 17.79 9.07
CA VAL A 226 -10.90 16.61 8.22
C VAL A 226 -11.89 15.53 8.65
N GLU A 227 -12.77 15.15 7.74
CA GLU A 227 -13.65 13.98 7.86
C GLU A 227 -13.11 12.86 6.98
N ALA A 228 -13.22 11.60 7.39
CA ALA A 228 -12.52 10.51 6.72
C ALA A 228 -13.34 9.21 6.53
N PHE A 229 -13.05 8.50 5.44
CA PHE A 229 -13.18 7.04 5.38
C PHE A 229 -11.77 6.47 5.55
N GLY A 230 -11.54 5.66 6.57
CA GLY A 230 -10.18 5.28 6.95
C GLY A 230 -10.11 4.38 8.16
N GLY A 231 -8.92 4.29 8.75
CA GLY A 231 -8.60 3.45 9.89
C GLY A 231 -8.01 4.23 11.06
N PRO A 232 -7.33 3.53 11.99
CA PRO A 232 -6.82 4.11 13.22
C PRO A 232 -5.71 5.15 13.01
N ASP A 233 -4.93 5.08 11.93
CA ASP A 233 -3.85 6.05 11.70
C ASP A 233 -4.43 7.43 11.36
N LEU A 234 -5.51 7.46 10.57
CA LEU A 234 -6.24 8.70 10.28
C LEU A 234 -6.91 9.27 11.54
N GLU A 235 -7.48 8.42 12.41
CA GLU A 235 -8.01 8.85 13.72
C GLU A 235 -6.90 9.46 14.59
N ALA A 236 -5.72 8.84 14.64
CA ALA A 236 -4.58 9.32 15.41
C ALA A 236 -4.00 10.64 14.86
N ALA A 237 -4.04 10.85 13.53
CA ALA A 237 -3.73 12.14 12.91
C ALA A 237 -4.83 13.20 13.18
N GLY A 238 -5.94 12.80 13.80
CA GLY A 238 -7.05 13.61 14.23
C GLY A 238 -8.05 13.94 13.13
N ALA A 239 -8.19 13.09 12.12
CA ALA A 239 -9.36 13.09 11.25
C ALA A 239 -10.57 12.48 11.97
N ALA A 240 -11.76 13.03 11.73
CA ALA A 240 -13.01 12.42 12.17
C ALA A 240 -13.39 11.28 11.22
N VAL A 241 -13.08 10.03 11.58
CA VAL A 241 -13.42 8.86 10.77
C VAL A 241 -14.92 8.58 10.85
N LEU A 242 -15.62 8.81 9.73
CA LEU A 242 -17.06 8.59 9.57
C LEU A 242 -17.40 7.13 9.30
N ASP A 243 -16.50 6.42 8.61
CA ASP A 243 -16.66 5.05 8.18
C ASP A 243 -15.32 4.32 8.28
N ARG A 244 -15.30 3.16 8.95
CA ARG A 244 -14.10 2.38 9.24
C ARG A 244 -13.76 1.39 8.12
N MET A 245 -12.55 1.47 7.58
CA MET A 245 -12.10 0.65 6.45
C MET A 245 -12.05 -0.86 6.76
N GLU A 246 -11.90 -1.23 8.03
CA GLU A 246 -11.85 -2.63 8.49
C GLU A 246 -13.14 -3.38 8.14
N GLN A 247 -14.27 -2.66 8.06
CA GLN A 247 -15.56 -3.25 7.68
C GLN A 247 -15.63 -3.66 6.19
N PHE A 248 -14.70 -3.13 5.39
CA PHE A 248 -14.64 -3.26 3.93
C PHE A 248 -13.39 -4.00 3.43
N SER A 249 -12.40 -4.25 4.29
CA SER A 249 -11.22 -5.05 3.96
C SER A 249 -11.62 -6.51 3.67
N VAL A 250 -11.16 -7.04 2.52
CA VAL A 250 -11.56 -8.35 2.02
C VAL A 250 -10.35 -9.28 1.91
N VAL A 251 -10.51 -10.56 2.25
CA VAL A 251 -9.49 -11.60 2.06
C VAL A 251 -9.89 -12.56 0.93
N GLY A 252 -10.22 -12.04 -0.27
CA GLY A 252 -10.47 -12.90 -1.43
C GLY A 252 -11.37 -12.29 -2.49
N PHE A 253 -11.41 -12.91 -3.67
CA PHE A 253 -12.21 -12.44 -4.81
C PHE A 253 -13.72 -12.67 -4.60
N VAL A 254 -14.11 -13.79 -3.97
CA VAL A 254 -15.53 -14.14 -3.72
C VAL A 254 -16.13 -13.26 -2.60
N GLU A 255 -15.38 -13.09 -1.52
CA GLU A 255 -15.76 -12.19 -0.42
C GLU A 255 -15.87 -10.73 -0.89
N ALA A 256 -15.10 -10.33 -1.91
CA ALA A 256 -15.14 -8.98 -2.47
C ALA A 256 -16.47 -8.70 -3.15
N LEU A 257 -17.04 -9.71 -3.82
CA LEU A 257 -18.34 -9.60 -4.46
C LEU A 257 -19.47 -9.43 -3.42
N TRP A 258 -19.37 -10.11 -2.27
CA TRP A 258 -20.34 -10.00 -1.18
C TRP A 258 -20.28 -8.66 -0.45
N LYS A 259 -19.14 -7.97 -0.49
CA LYS A 259 -18.96 -6.63 0.08
C LYS A 259 -19.32 -5.50 -0.89
N LEU A 260 -19.71 -5.81 -2.13
CA LEU A 260 -20.13 -4.81 -3.12
C LEU A 260 -21.34 -3.97 -2.64
N PRO A 261 -22.39 -4.54 -2.02
CA PRO A 261 -23.51 -3.74 -1.50
C PRO A 261 -23.06 -2.75 -0.42
N ALA A 262 -22.10 -3.14 0.43
CA ALA A 262 -21.56 -2.25 1.45
C ALA A 262 -20.83 -1.05 0.81
N HIS A 263 -19.98 -1.29 -0.18
CA HIS A 263 -19.30 -0.22 -0.93
C HIS A 263 -20.29 0.72 -1.64
N LEU A 264 -21.39 0.19 -2.19
CA LEU A 264 -22.44 1.00 -2.81
C LEU A 264 -23.20 1.86 -1.78
N ARG A 265 -23.47 1.34 -0.58
CA ARG A 265 -24.07 2.12 0.51
C ARG A 265 -23.15 3.24 0.98
N LEU A 266 -21.86 2.96 1.12
CA LEU A 266 -20.85 3.95 1.46
C LEU A 266 -20.78 5.05 0.39
N LEU A 267 -20.72 4.67 -0.89
CA LEU A 267 -20.74 5.63 -2.01
C LEU A 267 -21.98 6.53 -1.98
N ARG A 268 -23.17 5.97 -1.70
CA ARG A 268 -24.41 6.76 -1.57
C ARG A 268 -24.31 7.79 -0.44
N ARG A 269 -23.78 7.41 0.72
CA ARG A 269 -23.63 8.33 1.86
C ARG A 269 -22.66 9.47 1.55
N VAL A 270 -21.48 9.12 1.01
CA VAL A 270 -20.45 10.09 0.61
C VAL A 270 -21.01 11.05 -0.44
N ARG A 271 -21.73 10.53 -1.44
CA ARG A 271 -22.42 11.34 -2.46
C ARG A 271 -23.41 12.33 -1.85
N LEU A 272 -24.22 11.94 -0.88
CA LEU A 272 -25.14 12.87 -0.20
C LEU A 272 -24.37 14.00 0.50
N GLY A 273 -23.22 13.69 1.12
CA GLY A 273 -22.33 14.69 1.70
C GLY A 273 -21.76 15.67 0.67
N PHE A 274 -21.39 15.17 -0.51
CA PHE A 274 -20.87 15.98 -1.62
C PHE A 274 -21.96 16.88 -2.22
N GLN A 275 -23.17 16.34 -2.43
CA GLN A 275 -24.32 17.10 -2.94
C GLN A 275 -24.75 18.21 -1.99
N ALA A 276 -24.61 18.00 -0.68
CA ALA A 276 -24.81 19.04 0.33
C ALA A 276 -23.68 20.09 0.39
N ARG A 277 -22.67 20.02 -0.50
CA ARG A 277 -21.49 20.89 -0.57
C ARG A 277 -20.83 21.11 0.80
N ARG A 278 -20.68 20.01 1.55
CA ARG A 278 -20.09 20.04 2.89
C ARG A 278 -18.58 20.27 2.87
N TYR A 279 -17.90 19.90 1.79
CA TYR A 279 -16.45 19.87 1.68
C TYR A 279 -15.95 20.77 0.56
N ASP A 280 -14.79 21.36 0.81
CA ASP A 280 -14.07 22.24 -0.10
C ASP A 280 -13.03 21.45 -0.92
N LEU A 281 -12.60 20.29 -0.44
CA LEU A 281 -11.64 19.40 -1.10
C LEU A 281 -11.90 17.93 -0.77
N VAL A 282 -11.69 17.05 -1.76
CA VAL A 282 -11.64 15.59 -1.56
C VAL A 282 -10.24 15.08 -1.86
N ILE A 283 -9.65 14.35 -0.92
CA ILE A 283 -8.36 13.66 -1.06
C ILE A 283 -8.61 12.15 -1.09
N LEU A 284 -8.21 11.49 -2.18
CA LEU A 284 -8.34 10.05 -2.36
C LEU A 284 -6.95 9.43 -2.31
N VAL A 285 -6.76 8.38 -1.52
CA VAL A 285 -5.45 7.73 -1.34
C VAL A 285 -5.53 6.28 -1.82
N ASP A 286 -4.81 5.97 -2.90
CA ASP A 286 -4.79 4.66 -3.55
C ASP A 286 -6.22 4.10 -3.81
N TYR A 287 -6.45 2.79 -3.71
CA TYR A 287 -7.74 2.12 -3.73
C TYR A 287 -8.65 2.42 -4.97
N PRO A 288 -8.13 2.24 -6.21
CA PRO A 288 -8.79 2.64 -7.45
C PRO A 288 -10.18 2.08 -7.70
N GLY A 289 -10.47 0.86 -7.22
CA GLY A 289 -11.76 0.20 -7.48
C GLY A 289 -12.95 1.03 -6.98
N TYR A 290 -12.79 1.64 -5.80
CA TYR A 290 -13.80 2.48 -5.17
C TYR A 290 -13.57 3.97 -5.47
N HIS A 291 -12.34 4.46 -5.34
CA HIS A 291 -12.02 5.89 -5.43
C HIS A 291 -12.24 6.50 -6.82
N LEU A 292 -12.15 5.75 -7.92
CA LEU A 292 -12.52 6.30 -9.24
C LEU A 292 -14.00 6.70 -9.32
N ARG A 293 -14.89 6.01 -8.59
CA ARG A 293 -16.31 6.38 -8.51
C ARG A 293 -16.53 7.57 -7.58
N VAL A 294 -15.82 7.61 -6.45
CA VAL A 294 -15.87 8.74 -5.50
C VAL A 294 -15.39 10.03 -6.18
N ALA A 295 -14.30 9.96 -6.96
CA ALA A 295 -13.79 11.09 -7.73
C ALA A 295 -14.86 11.65 -8.68
N ALA A 296 -15.56 10.79 -9.41
CA ALA A 296 -16.62 11.20 -10.32
C ALA A 296 -17.80 11.88 -9.61
N GLU A 297 -18.23 11.35 -8.46
CA GLU A 297 -19.31 11.94 -7.66
C GLU A 297 -18.90 13.29 -7.04
N ALA A 298 -17.65 13.43 -6.58
CA ALA A 298 -17.12 14.69 -6.05
C ALA A 298 -17.03 15.77 -7.15
N ALA A 299 -16.48 15.41 -8.31
CA ALA A 299 -16.38 16.33 -9.45
C ALA A 299 -17.76 16.76 -9.97
N ALA A 300 -18.74 15.85 -10.00
CA ALA A 300 -20.12 16.17 -10.36
C ALA A 300 -20.79 17.15 -9.37
N ALA A 301 -20.36 17.15 -8.10
CA ALA A 301 -20.79 18.12 -7.09
C ALA A 301 -20.03 19.45 -7.16
N GLY A 302 -19.01 19.57 -8.02
CA GLY A 302 -18.15 20.75 -8.17
C GLY A 302 -17.03 20.83 -7.13
N ILE A 303 -16.72 19.73 -6.43
CA ILE A 303 -15.68 19.68 -5.40
C ILE A 303 -14.36 19.24 -6.06
N PRO A 304 -13.24 19.97 -5.89
CA PRO A 304 -11.95 19.56 -6.43
C PRO A 304 -11.48 18.24 -5.81
N VAL A 305 -10.88 17.39 -6.64
CA VAL A 305 -10.34 16.08 -6.23
C VAL A 305 -8.82 16.08 -6.39
N LEU A 306 -8.12 15.83 -5.28
CA LEU A 306 -6.71 15.47 -5.23
C LEU A 306 -6.61 13.95 -5.05
N TYR A 307 -5.96 13.26 -5.98
CA TYR A 307 -5.76 11.82 -5.87
C TYR A 307 -4.28 11.54 -5.61
N TYR A 308 -3.97 11.02 -4.44
CA TYR A 308 -2.63 10.63 -4.02
C TYR A 308 -2.40 9.12 -4.19
N ILE A 309 -1.24 8.76 -4.73
CA ILE A 309 -0.87 7.40 -5.14
C ILE A 309 -1.75 6.93 -6.29
N ALA A 310 -1.23 7.12 -7.50
CA ALA A 310 -1.98 6.87 -8.71
C ALA A 310 -2.25 5.38 -8.93
N PRO A 311 -3.39 5.03 -9.53
CA PRO A 311 -3.61 3.67 -9.99
C PRO A 311 -2.58 3.34 -11.07
N GLN A 312 -1.95 2.16 -11.00
CA GLN A 312 -0.91 1.70 -11.93
C GLN A 312 -1.45 1.34 -13.33
N MET A 313 -2.24 2.23 -13.96
CA MET A 313 -2.88 2.01 -15.25
C MET A 313 -1.87 1.86 -16.39
N TRP A 314 -0.67 2.45 -16.24
CA TRP A 314 0.45 2.30 -17.16
C TRP A 314 0.88 0.85 -17.35
N ALA A 315 0.71 -0.01 -16.34
CA ALA A 315 1.16 -1.39 -16.41
C ALA A 315 0.23 -2.29 -17.25
N TRP A 316 -1.09 -2.02 -17.29
CA TRP A 316 -2.06 -3.01 -17.80
C TRP A 316 -3.29 -2.42 -18.52
N ALA A 317 -3.56 -1.12 -18.40
CA ALA A 317 -4.70 -0.49 -19.10
C ALA A 317 -4.53 1.03 -19.30
N PRO A 318 -3.62 1.49 -20.16
CA PRO A 318 -3.44 2.92 -20.42
C PRO A 318 -4.70 3.63 -20.93
N GLY A 319 -5.59 2.92 -21.65
CA GLY A 319 -6.87 3.46 -22.09
C GLY A 319 -7.82 3.86 -20.94
N ARG A 320 -7.62 3.32 -19.73
CA ARG A 320 -8.41 3.67 -18.55
C ARG A 320 -8.02 4.99 -17.90
N VAL A 321 -6.93 5.63 -18.34
CA VAL A 321 -6.50 6.95 -17.83
C VAL A 321 -7.62 7.99 -17.97
N ARG A 322 -8.50 7.86 -18.98
CA ARG A 322 -9.71 8.68 -19.14
C ARG A 322 -10.64 8.71 -17.92
N LYS A 323 -10.62 7.66 -17.07
CA LYS A 323 -11.39 7.61 -15.82
C LYS A 323 -10.87 8.59 -14.75
N LEU A 324 -9.66 9.12 -14.93
CA LEU A 324 -9.09 10.16 -14.08
C LEU A 324 -9.51 11.56 -14.51
N ALA A 325 -10.38 11.72 -15.51
CA ALA A 325 -10.88 13.04 -15.92
C ALA A 325 -11.58 13.81 -14.78
N ALA A 326 -12.12 13.10 -13.77
CA ALA A 326 -12.71 13.70 -12.58
C ALA A 326 -11.67 14.17 -11.54
N VAL A 327 -10.39 13.82 -11.71
CA VAL A 327 -9.31 14.18 -10.80
C VAL A 327 -8.71 15.50 -11.23
N ARG A 328 -8.77 16.52 -10.36
CA ARG A 328 -8.22 17.84 -10.66
C ARG A 328 -6.69 17.87 -10.55
N ARG A 329 -6.13 17.13 -9.61
CA ARG A 329 -4.67 16.96 -9.45
C ARG A 329 -4.36 15.53 -9.03
N LEU A 330 -3.38 14.92 -9.69
CA LEU A 330 -2.88 13.59 -9.38
C LEU A 330 -1.48 13.70 -8.76
N ALA A 331 -1.32 13.30 -7.50
CA ALA A 331 -0.03 13.21 -6.84
C ALA A 331 0.55 11.81 -7.01
N VAL A 332 1.57 11.69 -7.85
CA VAL A 332 2.18 10.41 -8.25
C VAL A 332 3.45 10.13 -7.46
N ILE A 333 3.77 8.86 -7.22
CA ILE A 333 4.86 8.46 -6.32
C ILE A 333 5.99 7.74 -7.04
N LEU A 334 5.82 7.42 -8.32
CA LEU A 334 6.90 6.92 -9.17
C LEU A 334 7.30 8.01 -10.18
N PRO A 335 8.60 8.17 -10.45
CA PRO A 335 9.11 9.31 -11.23
C PRO A 335 8.58 9.34 -12.67
N PHE A 336 8.43 8.17 -13.31
CA PHE A 336 7.93 8.08 -14.69
C PHE A 336 6.41 8.31 -14.80
N GLU A 337 5.66 8.23 -13.71
CA GLU A 337 4.20 8.38 -13.74
C GLU A 337 3.80 9.79 -14.13
N GLU A 338 4.55 10.81 -13.71
CA GLU A 338 4.19 12.20 -13.99
C GLU A 338 4.12 12.47 -15.49
N ALA A 339 5.17 12.09 -16.23
CA ALA A 339 5.20 12.23 -17.68
C ALA A 339 4.07 11.42 -18.33
N PHE A 340 3.93 10.14 -17.95
CA PHE A 340 2.91 9.24 -18.50
C PHE A 340 1.48 9.81 -18.40
N PHE A 341 1.12 10.39 -17.25
CA PHE A 341 -0.21 10.95 -17.03
C PHE A 341 -0.39 12.32 -17.69
N ARG A 342 0.64 13.17 -17.69
CA ARG A 342 0.59 14.52 -18.30
C ARG A 342 0.42 14.44 -19.82
N GLU A 343 1.13 13.54 -20.49
CA GLU A 343 0.98 13.27 -21.93
C GLU A 343 -0.45 12.84 -22.30
N ARG A 344 -1.21 12.32 -21.33
CA ARG A 344 -2.59 11.85 -21.50
C ARG A 344 -3.63 12.85 -20.96
N GLY A 345 -3.21 14.09 -20.72
CA GLY A 345 -4.08 15.19 -20.32
C GLY A 345 -4.49 15.19 -18.84
N VAL A 346 -3.83 14.41 -17.99
CA VAL A 346 -4.08 14.41 -16.54
C VAL A 346 -3.02 15.27 -15.85
N ALA A 347 -3.47 16.24 -15.06
CA ALA A 347 -2.59 17.11 -14.29
C ALA A 347 -1.91 16.32 -13.15
N ALA A 348 -0.76 15.71 -13.44
CA ALA A 348 0.03 14.95 -12.48
C ALA A 348 1.23 15.74 -11.96
N THR A 349 1.65 15.42 -10.73
CA THR A 349 2.84 16.00 -10.09
C THR A 349 3.53 14.90 -9.29
N PHE A 350 4.82 14.66 -9.57
CA PHE A 350 5.62 13.74 -8.80
C PHE A 350 5.90 14.31 -7.42
N VAL A 351 5.42 13.63 -6.38
CA VAL A 351 5.57 14.06 -4.98
C VAL A 351 6.65 13.28 -4.26
N GLY A 352 7.46 12.48 -4.95
CA GLY A 352 8.40 11.56 -4.30
C GLY A 352 7.70 10.35 -3.68
N HIS A 353 8.49 9.32 -3.35
CA HIS A 353 7.94 8.08 -2.82
C HIS A 353 7.85 8.12 -1.28
N PRO A 354 6.68 7.81 -0.66
CA PRO A 354 6.48 7.91 0.78
C PRO A 354 7.36 6.96 1.62
N LEU A 355 8.01 5.98 1.00
CA LEU A 355 9.00 5.15 1.69
C LEU A 355 10.23 5.95 2.15
N LYS A 356 10.53 7.07 1.50
CA LYS A 356 11.61 7.99 1.92
C LYS A 356 11.29 8.71 3.22
N ASP A 357 10.02 8.75 3.61
CA ASP A 357 9.55 9.42 4.83
C ASP A 357 9.55 8.49 6.05
N ARG A 358 9.84 7.20 5.84
CA ARG A 358 9.95 6.24 6.93
C ARG A 358 11.25 6.43 7.69
N MET A 359 11.24 5.95 8.94
CA MET A 359 12.47 5.86 9.73
C MET A 359 13.52 5.05 8.97
N PRO A 360 14.80 5.47 9.02
CA PRO A 360 15.88 4.73 8.39
C PRO A 360 16.01 3.33 9.03
N PRO A 361 16.50 2.34 8.28
CA PRO A 361 16.79 1.02 8.84
C PRO A 361 17.79 1.15 10.00
N PRO A 362 17.71 0.27 11.01
CA PRO A 362 18.71 0.25 12.08
C PRO A 362 20.12 -0.05 11.50
N PRO A 363 21.20 0.33 12.21
CA PRO A 363 22.55 -0.05 11.80
C PRO A 363 22.66 -1.58 11.64
N ARG A 364 23.42 -2.03 10.63
CA ARG A 364 23.58 -3.46 10.29
C ARG A 364 23.98 -4.32 11.51
N ALA A 365 24.94 -3.85 12.30
CA ALA A 365 25.39 -4.55 13.51
C ALA A 365 24.27 -4.70 14.56
N ASP A 366 23.45 -3.66 14.73
CA ASP A 366 22.30 -3.69 15.63
C ASP A 366 21.22 -4.66 15.15
N ALA A 367 20.94 -4.63 13.84
CA ALA A 367 19.99 -5.54 13.22
C ALA A 367 20.42 -7.01 13.40
N ARG A 368 21.70 -7.32 13.12
CA ARG A 368 22.26 -8.67 13.32
C ARG A 368 22.20 -9.11 14.77
N ARG A 369 22.55 -8.23 15.73
CA ARG A 369 22.44 -8.52 17.17
C ARG A 369 20.99 -8.80 17.59
N ARG A 370 20.03 -7.97 17.18
CA ARG A 370 18.60 -8.14 17.47
C ARG A 370 18.04 -9.46 16.91
N LEU A 371 18.59 -9.93 15.80
CA LEU A 371 18.20 -11.18 15.15
C LEU A 371 19.00 -12.40 15.63
N GLY A 372 19.97 -12.23 16.55
CA GLY A 372 20.84 -13.30 17.02
C GLY A 372 21.72 -13.89 15.92
N LEU A 373 22.22 -13.04 15.02
CA LEU A 373 23.05 -13.41 13.88
C LEU A 373 24.52 -13.12 14.16
N ASP A 374 25.38 -14.01 13.68
CA ASP A 374 26.83 -13.81 13.68
C ASP A 374 27.21 -12.64 12.74
N PRO A 375 27.96 -11.63 13.21
CA PRO A 375 28.37 -10.48 12.41
C PRO A 375 29.41 -10.80 11.34
N ALA A 376 30.12 -11.92 11.39
CA ALA A 376 31.13 -12.29 10.39
C ALA A 376 30.54 -13.10 9.21
N ARG A 377 29.33 -13.63 9.36
CA ARG A 377 28.73 -14.56 8.40
C ARG A 377 27.72 -13.86 7.47
N PRO A 378 27.66 -14.24 6.17
CA PRO A 378 26.66 -13.70 5.26
C PRO A 378 25.23 -14.03 5.68
N VAL A 379 24.30 -13.12 5.37
CA VAL A 379 22.89 -13.22 5.73
C VAL A 379 22.02 -13.15 4.48
N LEU A 380 21.24 -14.21 4.24
CA LEU A 380 20.19 -14.25 3.22
C LEU A 380 18.83 -13.87 3.84
N GLY A 381 18.24 -12.78 3.36
CA GLY A 381 16.88 -12.37 3.72
C GLY A 381 15.82 -12.98 2.81
N LEU A 382 14.75 -13.55 3.36
CA LEU A 382 13.60 -14.04 2.60
C LEU A 382 12.38 -13.15 2.87
N PHE A 383 11.80 -12.59 1.81
CA PHE A 383 10.66 -11.66 1.87
C PHE A 383 9.50 -12.17 1.01
N PRO A 384 8.76 -13.20 1.46
CA PRO A 384 7.74 -13.88 0.65
C PRO A 384 6.45 -13.07 0.44
N GLY A 385 6.33 -11.90 1.07
CA GLY A 385 5.19 -10.98 0.93
C GLY A 385 4.45 -10.75 2.25
N SER A 386 3.59 -9.73 2.27
CA SER A 386 2.85 -9.31 3.48
C SER A 386 1.48 -9.98 3.58
N ARG A 387 0.95 -10.50 2.46
CA ARG A 387 -0.37 -11.13 2.39
C ARG A 387 -0.26 -12.65 2.47
N ALA A 388 -1.22 -13.29 3.16
CA ALA A 388 -1.29 -14.75 3.33
C ALA A 388 -1.15 -15.53 2.01
N GLN A 389 -1.82 -15.06 0.94
CA GLN A 389 -1.79 -15.71 -0.37
C GLN A 389 -0.44 -15.58 -1.07
N GLU A 390 0.29 -14.48 -0.85
CA GLU A 390 1.64 -14.28 -1.41
C GLU A 390 2.60 -15.27 -0.75
N VAL A 391 2.56 -15.32 0.58
CA VAL A 391 3.33 -16.28 1.39
C VAL A 391 3.01 -17.70 0.96
N LYS A 392 1.73 -18.09 0.86
CA LYS A 392 1.32 -19.44 0.43
C LYS A 392 1.92 -19.85 -0.93
N ARG A 393 2.08 -18.93 -1.87
CA ARG A 393 2.55 -19.23 -3.24
C ARG A 393 4.07 -19.24 -3.35
N LEU A 394 4.75 -18.35 -2.63
CA LEU A 394 6.20 -18.16 -2.74
C LEU A 394 7.00 -18.92 -1.69
N TRP A 395 6.45 -19.14 -0.50
CA TRP A 395 7.15 -19.78 0.61
C TRP A 395 7.80 -21.12 0.24
N PRO A 396 7.12 -22.08 -0.44
CA PRO A 396 7.75 -23.35 -0.78
C PRO A 396 9.02 -23.16 -1.62
N ALA A 397 8.96 -22.30 -2.64
CA ALA A 397 10.10 -22.03 -3.51
C ALA A 397 11.23 -21.30 -2.78
N PHE A 398 10.90 -20.36 -1.89
CA PHE A 398 11.89 -19.60 -1.11
C PHE A 398 12.59 -20.49 -0.08
N ARG A 399 11.83 -21.31 0.64
CA ARG A 399 12.37 -22.30 1.58
C ARG A 399 13.32 -23.27 0.87
N ASP A 400 12.88 -23.84 -0.25
CA ASP A 400 13.68 -24.83 -0.97
C ASP A 400 14.92 -24.20 -1.63
N ALA A 401 14.83 -22.93 -2.06
CA ALA A 401 15.98 -22.17 -2.52
C ALA A 401 16.98 -21.91 -1.38
N ALA A 402 16.50 -21.54 -0.19
CA ALA A 402 17.35 -21.36 0.98
C ALA A 402 18.06 -22.67 1.39
N ALA A 403 17.39 -23.81 1.33
CA ALA A 403 18.02 -25.11 1.56
C ALA A 403 19.15 -25.39 0.56
N ARG A 404 18.97 -25.04 -0.71
CA ARG A 404 20.02 -25.15 -1.75
C ARG A 404 21.19 -24.20 -1.51
N VAL A 405 20.91 -22.96 -1.10
CA VAL A 405 21.95 -21.99 -0.73
C VAL A 405 22.77 -22.53 0.44
N LEU A 406 22.12 -23.05 1.50
CA LEU A 406 22.82 -23.62 2.65
C LEU A 406 23.65 -24.86 2.31
N ALA A 407 23.18 -25.68 1.37
CA ALA A 407 23.96 -26.82 0.88
C ALA A 407 25.24 -26.39 0.12
N ALA A 408 25.17 -25.29 -0.63
CA ALA A 408 26.32 -24.74 -1.37
C ALA A 408 27.24 -23.87 -0.48
N ARG A 409 26.67 -23.18 0.51
CA ARG A 409 27.33 -22.23 1.41
C ARG A 409 26.84 -22.42 2.86
N PRO A 410 27.38 -23.40 3.59
CA PRO A 410 26.97 -23.70 4.97
C PRO A 410 27.24 -22.55 5.96
N ASP A 411 28.11 -21.61 5.60
CA ASP A 411 28.42 -20.40 6.36
C ASP A 411 27.26 -19.38 6.35
N VAL A 412 26.32 -19.44 5.41
CA VAL A 412 25.22 -18.47 5.31
C VAL A 412 24.22 -18.63 6.45
N GLN A 413 23.65 -17.51 6.91
CA GLN A 413 22.54 -17.46 7.84
C GLN A 413 21.27 -17.01 7.12
N VAL A 414 20.15 -17.70 7.32
CA VAL A 414 18.90 -17.37 6.61
C VAL A 414 17.86 -16.80 7.57
N VAL A 415 17.30 -15.64 7.24
CA VAL A 415 16.24 -14.98 8.02
C VAL A 415 15.04 -14.67 7.15
N VAL A 416 13.85 -14.98 7.65
CA VAL A 416 12.58 -14.72 6.98
C VAL A 416 11.92 -13.51 7.62
N ALA A 417 11.59 -12.50 6.81
CA ALA A 417 10.67 -11.44 7.19
C ALA A 417 9.23 -11.98 7.16
N GLY A 418 8.79 -12.46 8.32
CA GLY A 418 7.49 -13.08 8.52
C GLY A 418 6.35 -12.06 8.67
N THR A 419 5.12 -12.56 8.58
CA THR A 419 3.90 -11.79 8.83
C THR A 419 2.92 -12.68 9.58
N PRO A 420 2.18 -12.16 10.59
CA PRO A 420 1.18 -12.94 11.34
C PRO A 420 0.11 -13.60 10.46
N ARG A 421 -0.13 -13.07 9.25
CA ARG A 421 -1.11 -13.61 8.30
C ARG A 421 -0.54 -14.76 7.45
N GLY A 422 0.77 -14.94 7.45
CA GLY A 422 1.47 -15.96 6.67
C GLY A 422 1.55 -17.31 7.39
N ARG A 423 1.80 -18.38 6.63
CA ARG A 423 2.11 -19.70 7.18
C ARG A 423 3.44 -20.17 6.59
N TYR A 424 4.32 -20.68 7.44
CA TYR A 424 5.70 -21.05 7.12
C TYR A 424 5.99 -22.51 7.49
N PRO A 425 5.32 -23.49 6.86
CA PRO A 425 5.54 -24.90 7.17
C PRO A 425 6.97 -25.34 6.80
N ALA A 426 7.54 -26.19 7.66
CA ALA A 426 8.87 -26.76 7.51
C ALA A 426 9.96 -25.69 7.25
N PRO A 427 10.19 -24.74 8.17
CA PRO A 427 11.17 -23.66 7.94
C PRO A 427 12.63 -24.12 7.84
N GLY A 428 12.94 -25.38 8.16
CA GLY A 428 14.31 -25.89 8.11
C GLY A 428 15.24 -25.05 9.00
N ALA A 429 16.45 -24.77 8.53
CA ALA A 429 17.44 -23.96 9.26
C ALA A 429 17.23 -22.43 9.11
N THR A 430 16.00 -21.97 8.80
CA THR A 430 15.69 -20.55 8.66
C THR A 430 15.18 -19.95 9.98
N ARG A 431 15.59 -18.73 10.30
CA ARG A 431 15.06 -17.96 11.45
C ARG A 431 13.87 -17.12 11.01
N LEU A 432 12.73 -17.27 11.65
CA LEU A 432 11.53 -16.50 11.35
C LEU A 432 11.46 -15.24 12.23
N HIS A 433 11.43 -14.06 11.62
CA HIS A 433 11.26 -12.79 12.32
C HIS A 433 9.88 -12.21 12.02
N MET A 434 8.99 -12.18 13.02
CA MET A 434 7.58 -11.78 12.86
C MET A 434 7.30 -10.31 13.16
N ALA A 435 8.34 -9.48 13.25
CA ALA A 435 8.21 -8.04 13.50
C ALA A 435 8.58 -7.24 12.23
N ASP A 436 9.16 -6.05 12.40
CA ASP A 436 9.43 -5.13 11.29
C ASP A 436 10.42 -5.72 10.26
N PRO A 437 10.02 -5.90 8.99
CA PRO A 437 10.90 -6.39 7.93
C PRO A 437 12.14 -5.51 7.72
N LEU A 438 12.13 -4.23 8.11
CA LEU A 438 13.31 -3.35 8.02
C LEU A 438 14.51 -3.89 8.80
N THR A 439 14.28 -4.61 9.92
CA THR A 439 15.38 -5.25 10.66
C THR A 439 16.03 -6.36 9.84
N VAL A 440 15.25 -7.11 9.07
CA VAL A 440 15.77 -8.17 8.19
C VAL A 440 16.51 -7.57 7.01
N PHE A 441 15.97 -6.51 6.40
CA PHE A 441 16.69 -5.78 5.34
C PHE A 441 18.02 -5.22 5.83
N ALA A 442 18.05 -4.56 6.98
CA ALA A 442 19.27 -3.99 7.56
C ALA A 442 20.38 -5.02 7.80
N ALA A 443 20.00 -6.26 8.16
CA ALA A 443 20.94 -7.33 8.45
C ALA A 443 21.44 -8.10 7.20
N ALA A 444 20.67 -8.10 6.11
CA ALA A 444 20.88 -8.96 4.94
C ALA A 444 22.05 -8.50 4.05
N ASP A 445 22.78 -9.44 3.47
CA ASP A 445 23.75 -9.22 2.38
C ASP A 445 23.04 -9.30 1.02
N ALA A 446 22.09 -10.22 0.88
CA ALA A 446 21.22 -10.36 -0.29
C ALA A 446 19.82 -10.83 0.12
N GLY A 447 18.84 -10.65 -0.78
CA GLY A 447 17.43 -10.99 -0.53
C GLY A 447 16.74 -11.75 -1.66
N LEU A 448 15.82 -12.65 -1.29
CA LEU A 448 14.75 -13.12 -2.19
C LEU A 448 13.49 -12.32 -1.89
N CYS A 449 13.05 -11.50 -2.84
CA CYS A 449 11.98 -10.54 -2.62
C CYS A 449 10.76 -10.83 -3.49
N LYS A 450 9.58 -10.88 -2.88
CA LYS A 450 8.31 -10.83 -3.62
C LYS A 450 8.21 -9.50 -4.38
N SER A 451 7.80 -9.54 -5.65
CA SER A 451 7.63 -8.33 -6.46
C SER A 451 6.59 -7.35 -5.87
N GLY A 452 6.98 -6.08 -5.75
CA GLY A 452 6.16 -5.00 -5.19
C GLY A 452 7.01 -4.01 -4.39
N THR A 453 6.38 -3.32 -3.43
CA THR A 453 7.01 -2.32 -2.56
C THR A 453 8.25 -2.84 -1.82
N THR A 454 8.27 -4.14 -1.49
CA THR A 454 9.41 -4.86 -0.89
C THR A 454 10.71 -4.66 -1.67
N THR A 455 10.63 -4.53 -3.01
CA THR A 455 11.83 -4.29 -3.84
C THR A 455 12.38 -2.88 -3.65
N LEU A 456 11.53 -1.88 -3.39
CA LEU A 456 11.95 -0.52 -3.08
C LEU A 456 12.49 -0.40 -1.65
N GLU A 457 11.91 -1.14 -0.71
CA GLU A 457 12.45 -1.24 0.66
C GLU A 457 13.85 -1.84 0.66
N ALA A 458 14.06 -2.92 -0.11
CA ALA A 458 15.38 -3.50 -0.34
C ALA A 458 16.34 -2.49 -0.98
N ALA A 459 15.90 -1.75 -2.00
CA ALA A 459 16.71 -0.70 -2.62
C ALA A 459 17.12 0.39 -1.61
N LEU A 460 16.20 0.83 -0.74
CA LEU A 460 16.46 1.83 0.29
C LEU A 460 17.44 1.33 1.36
N ALA A 461 17.39 0.04 1.70
CA ALA A 461 18.33 -0.61 2.61
C ALA A 461 19.66 -1.02 1.95
N ASP A 462 19.85 -0.71 0.65
CA ASP A 462 20.98 -1.15 -0.15
C ASP A 462 21.18 -2.67 -0.11
N VAL A 463 20.10 -3.44 -0.28
CA VAL A 463 20.14 -4.91 -0.28
C VAL A 463 19.99 -5.41 -1.72
N PRO A 464 21.05 -5.98 -2.31
CA PRO A 464 20.96 -6.81 -3.51
C PRO A 464 19.84 -7.85 -3.41
N MET A 465 19.06 -8.03 -4.47
CA MET A 465 17.91 -8.93 -4.46
C MET A 465 17.69 -9.69 -5.77
N VAL A 466 17.03 -10.84 -5.64
CA VAL A 466 16.34 -11.54 -6.73
C VAL A 466 14.84 -11.35 -6.52
N ILE A 467 14.16 -10.90 -7.57
CA ILE A 467 12.73 -10.62 -7.53
C ILE A 467 11.98 -11.87 -7.97
N ALA A 468 11.00 -12.29 -7.19
CA ALA A 468 10.12 -13.40 -7.51
C ALA A 468 8.67 -12.97 -7.53
N TYR A 469 7.91 -13.51 -8.49
CA TYR A 469 6.47 -13.27 -8.53
C TYR A 469 5.70 -14.52 -8.93
N ARG A 470 4.67 -14.85 -8.15
CA ARG A 470 3.79 -15.99 -8.41
C ARG A 470 2.33 -15.67 -8.11
N LEU A 471 1.50 -15.72 -9.15
CA LEU A 471 0.03 -15.64 -9.17
C LEU A 471 -0.60 -17.01 -9.42
N ASN A 472 -1.94 -17.05 -9.40
CA ASN A 472 -2.68 -18.23 -9.85
C ASN A 472 -2.41 -18.39 -11.35
N PRO A 473 -2.22 -19.62 -11.88
CA PRO A 473 -1.92 -19.84 -13.29
C PRO A 473 -2.88 -19.11 -14.25
N VAL A 474 -4.18 -19.13 -13.97
CA VAL A 474 -5.20 -18.44 -14.76
C VAL A 474 -5.03 -16.92 -14.65
N SER A 475 -4.90 -16.39 -13.43
CA SER A 475 -4.67 -14.96 -13.20
C SER A 475 -3.39 -14.48 -13.88
N PHE A 476 -2.33 -15.29 -13.87
CA PHE A 476 -1.08 -14.97 -14.54
C PHE A 476 -1.23 -14.97 -16.06
N ALA A 477 -1.88 -15.99 -16.62
CA ALA A 477 -2.10 -16.09 -18.06
C ALA A 477 -2.88 -14.88 -18.61
N ILE A 478 -3.81 -14.34 -17.81
CA ILE A 478 -4.51 -13.09 -18.12
C ILE A 478 -3.57 -11.89 -17.93
N ALA A 479 -2.92 -11.78 -16.77
CA ALA A 479 -2.08 -10.63 -16.43
C ALA A 479 -0.93 -10.43 -17.44
N ILE A 480 -0.24 -11.49 -17.84
CA ILE A 480 0.90 -11.41 -18.77
C ILE A 480 0.48 -10.95 -20.17
N ARG A 481 -0.75 -11.28 -20.61
CA ARG A 481 -1.31 -10.80 -21.89
C ARG A 481 -1.70 -9.33 -21.85
N MET A 482 -2.02 -8.81 -20.66
CA MET A 482 -2.41 -7.42 -20.46
C MET A 482 -1.22 -6.51 -20.12
N LEU A 483 -0.10 -7.09 -19.67
CA LEU A 483 1.06 -6.33 -19.22
C LEU A 483 1.71 -5.60 -20.39
N GLN A 484 1.88 -4.29 -20.28
CA GLN A 484 2.46 -3.43 -21.32
C GLN A 484 3.85 -2.89 -20.94
N VAL A 485 4.45 -3.44 -19.88
CA VAL A 485 5.76 -3.03 -19.37
C VAL A 485 6.78 -4.17 -19.45
N PRO A 486 8.06 -3.86 -19.67
CA PRO A 486 9.11 -4.88 -19.80
C PRO A 486 9.48 -5.54 -18.47
N HIS A 487 9.18 -4.89 -17.36
CA HIS A 487 9.55 -5.32 -16.01
C HIS A 487 8.34 -5.30 -15.08
N VAL A 488 8.32 -6.19 -14.10
CA VAL A 488 7.30 -6.23 -13.03
C VAL A 488 7.86 -5.66 -11.72
N GLY A 489 9.16 -5.79 -11.49
CA GLY A 489 9.85 -5.25 -10.34
C GLY A 489 9.91 -3.72 -10.37
N LEU A 490 9.51 -3.07 -9.27
CA LEU A 490 9.51 -1.60 -9.20
C LEU A 490 10.90 -1.00 -9.35
N VAL A 491 11.95 -1.67 -8.82
CA VAL A 491 13.34 -1.23 -8.99
C VAL A 491 13.76 -1.19 -10.47
N ASN A 492 13.38 -2.20 -11.25
CA ASN A 492 13.71 -2.28 -12.67
C ASN A 492 12.91 -1.28 -13.49
N LEU A 493 11.62 -1.12 -13.17
CA LEU A 493 10.75 -0.10 -13.78
C LEU A 493 11.27 1.32 -13.56
N ILE A 494 11.69 1.65 -12.33
CA ILE A 494 12.24 2.97 -12.00
C ILE A 494 13.61 3.17 -12.67
N ALA A 495 14.43 2.12 -12.75
CA ALA A 495 15.71 2.18 -13.44
C ALA A 495 15.57 2.29 -14.97
N GLY A 496 14.47 1.77 -15.54
CA GLY A 496 14.27 1.64 -16.99
C GLY A 496 15.11 0.51 -17.61
N ARG A 497 15.68 -0.36 -16.78
CA ARG A 497 16.48 -1.53 -17.16
C ARG A 497 16.45 -2.58 -16.06
N GLU A 498 16.89 -3.79 -16.37
CA GLU A 498 17.10 -4.82 -15.34
C GLU A 498 18.27 -4.41 -14.41
N VAL A 499 17.94 -4.14 -13.15
CA VAL A 499 18.88 -3.96 -12.03
C VAL A 499 18.91 -5.24 -11.19
N SER A 500 17.75 -5.88 -11.03
CA SER A 500 17.58 -7.11 -10.28
C SER A 500 16.94 -8.20 -11.12
N PRO A 501 17.49 -9.43 -11.12
CA PRO A 501 16.90 -10.54 -11.86
C PRO A 501 15.44 -10.77 -11.44
N GLU A 502 14.56 -10.92 -12.42
CA GLU A 502 13.13 -11.18 -12.22
C GLU A 502 12.76 -12.60 -12.63
N LEU A 503 12.32 -13.40 -11.66
CA LEU A 503 11.79 -14.75 -11.89
C LEU A 503 10.27 -14.72 -11.74
N LEU A 504 9.56 -15.01 -12.84
CA LEU A 504 8.10 -14.98 -12.89
C LEU A 504 7.53 -16.40 -13.06
N GLN A 505 6.50 -16.72 -12.27
CA GLN A 505 5.75 -17.99 -12.31
C GLN A 505 6.58 -19.27 -12.34
N GLY A 506 6.71 -19.88 -13.52
CA GLY A 506 7.40 -21.14 -13.77
C GLY A 506 8.90 -21.00 -13.62
N ALA A 507 9.44 -19.80 -13.88
CA ALA A 507 10.85 -19.48 -13.62
C ALA A 507 11.18 -19.40 -12.11
N VAL A 508 10.17 -19.32 -11.23
CA VAL A 508 10.36 -19.33 -9.77
C VAL A 508 10.63 -20.76 -9.29
N THR A 509 11.74 -21.34 -9.73
CA THR A 509 12.20 -22.65 -9.24
C THR A 509 13.20 -22.47 -8.11
N PRO A 510 13.28 -23.42 -7.15
CA PRO A 510 14.28 -23.36 -6.09
C PRO A 510 15.72 -23.23 -6.61
N ALA A 511 16.03 -23.93 -7.72
CA ALA A 511 17.35 -23.87 -8.35
C ALA A 511 17.63 -22.50 -8.97
N ALA A 512 16.67 -21.94 -9.73
CA ALA A 512 16.85 -20.63 -10.35
C ALA A 512 17.01 -19.51 -9.29
N LEU A 513 16.22 -19.55 -8.22
CA LEU A 513 16.33 -18.60 -7.11
C LEU A 513 17.68 -18.71 -6.41
N ALA A 514 18.13 -19.93 -6.08
CA ALA A 514 19.42 -20.15 -5.42
C ALA A 514 20.59 -19.69 -6.30
N ASN A 515 20.60 -20.08 -7.57
CA ASN A 515 21.66 -19.71 -8.52
C ASN A 515 21.75 -18.20 -8.73
N ALA A 516 20.61 -17.51 -8.75
CA ALA A 516 20.57 -16.06 -8.92
C ALA A 516 21.02 -15.29 -7.67
N VAL A 517 20.77 -15.81 -6.47
CA VAL A 517 21.09 -15.10 -5.21
C VAL A 517 22.48 -15.41 -4.67
N LEU A 518 23.04 -16.59 -4.98
CA LEU A 518 24.35 -17.02 -4.49
C LEU A 518 25.48 -16.01 -4.77
N PRO A 519 25.63 -15.45 -5.98
CA PRO A 519 26.65 -14.44 -6.24
C PRO A 519 26.46 -13.19 -5.38
N LEU A 520 25.22 -12.81 -5.09
CA LEU A 520 24.90 -11.58 -4.37
C LEU A 520 25.25 -11.62 -2.88
N LEU A 521 25.46 -12.82 -2.30
CA LEU A 521 25.85 -13.01 -0.90
C LEU A 521 27.29 -12.62 -0.62
N ASP A 522 28.12 -12.52 -1.66
CA ASP A 522 29.45 -11.96 -1.60
C ASP A 522 29.38 -10.46 -1.97
N PRO A 523 29.63 -9.54 -1.02
CA PRO A 523 29.56 -8.10 -1.27
C PRO A 523 30.60 -7.64 -2.31
N ASP A 524 31.71 -8.36 -2.46
CA ASP A 524 32.78 -8.06 -3.41
C ASP A 524 32.57 -8.74 -4.77
N SER A 525 31.45 -9.45 -4.94
CA SER A 525 31.09 -9.96 -6.25
C SER A 525 30.73 -8.84 -7.21
N ASP A 526 31.10 -9.05 -8.45
CA ASP A 526 30.72 -8.21 -9.59
C ASP A 526 29.19 -8.03 -9.72
N ALA A 527 28.44 -9.09 -9.41
CA ALA A 527 26.99 -9.08 -9.43
C ALA A 527 26.41 -8.18 -8.32
N ALA A 528 26.91 -8.29 -7.09
CA ALA A 528 26.46 -7.46 -5.97
C ALA A 528 26.79 -5.97 -6.22
N ARG A 529 28.01 -5.65 -6.67
CA ARG A 529 28.41 -4.26 -6.97
C ARG A 529 27.51 -3.60 -8.01
N ARG A 530 27.31 -4.24 -9.17
CA ARG A 530 26.46 -3.72 -10.25
C ARG A 530 25.02 -3.50 -9.80
N GLN A 531 24.51 -4.41 -8.97
CA GLN A 531 23.16 -4.26 -8.44
C GLN A 531 23.07 -3.11 -7.44
N ARG A 532 24.01 -2.96 -6.50
CA ARG A 532 24.06 -1.82 -5.57
C ARG A 532 24.13 -0.48 -6.28
N GLU A 533 24.90 -0.39 -7.35
CA GLU A 533 24.95 0.81 -8.21
C GLU A 533 23.57 1.13 -8.82
N GLY A 534 22.90 0.13 -9.41
CA GLY A 534 21.55 0.28 -9.94
C GLY A 534 20.52 0.62 -8.87
N LEU A 535 20.63 0.05 -7.67
CA LEU A 535 19.79 0.41 -6.52
C LEU A 535 20.07 1.84 -6.04
N GLY A 536 21.31 2.31 -6.14
CA GLY A 536 21.69 3.71 -5.92
C GLY A 536 20.94 4.67 -6.84
N LEU A 537 20.88 4.37 -8.14
CA LEU A 537 20.07 5.12 -9.10
C LEU A 537 18.58 5.12 -8.73
N VAL A 538 18.03 3.96 -8.34
CA VAL A 538 16.64 3.87 -7.89
C VAL A 538 16.41 4.75 -6.65
N ARG A 539 17.28 4.69 -5.65
CA ARG A 539 17.19 5.53 -4.44
C ARG A 539 17.20 7.01 -4.77
N GLN A 540 17.98 7.44 -5.76
CA GLN A 540 18.01 8.84 -6.22
C GLN A 540 16.68 9.21 -6.91
N ARG A 541 16.19 8.35 -7.81
CA ARG A 541 14.97 8.58 -8.60
C ARG A 541 13.67 8.54 -7.79
N LEU A 542 13.66 7.91 -6.60
CA LEU A 542 12.52 7.95 -5.68
C LEU A 542 12.23 9.36 -5.12
N GLY A 543 13.13 10.32 -5.37
CA GLY A 543 12.98 11.70 -4.93
C GLY A 543 13.39 11.92 -3.47
N PRO A 544 13.35 13.19 -3.02
CA PRO A 544 13.64 13.54 -1.63
C PRO A 544 12.49 13.11 -0.69
N PRO A 545 12.75 12.99 0.63
CA PRO A 545 11.68 12.87 1.62
C PRO A 545 10.74 14.11 1.61
N GLY A 546 9.62 14.02 2.31
CA GLY A 546 8.56 15.02 2.39
C GLY A 546 7.42 14.80 1.40
N ALA A 547 7.07 13.56 1.05
CA ALA A 547 5.99 13.30 0.08
C ALA A 547 4.64 13.80 0.61
N ALA A 548 4.32 13.49 1.87
CA ALA A 548 3.09 13.96 2.51
C ALA A 548 3.01 15.50 2.59
N ASP A 549 4.14 16.17 2.85
CA ASP A 549 4.23 17.63 2.88
C ASP A 549 3.98 18.27 1.51
N ARG A 550 4.49 17.65 0.42
CA ARG A 550 4.20 18.10 -0.94
C ARG A 550 2.74 17.87 -1.33
N VAL A 551 2.15 16.75 -0.95
CA VAL A 551 0.71 16.47 -1.14
C VAL A 551 -0.14 17.49 -0.38
N ALA A 552 0.22 17.81 0.87
CA ALA A 552 -0.43 18.85 1.63
C ALA A 552 -0.33 20.21 0.92
N GLY A 553 0.83 20.56 0.34
CA GLY A 553 0.99 21.75 -0.51
C GLY A 553 -0.01 21.79 -1.67
N LEU A 554 -0.12 20.69 -2.43
CA LEU A 554 -1.10 20.58 -3.53
C LEU A 554 -2.55 20.71 -3.04
N ALA A 555 -2.85 20.19 -1.85
CA ALA A 555 -4.18 20.32 -1.25
C ALA A 555 -4.50 21.79 -0.89
N LEU A 556 -3.53 22.57 -0.40
CA LEU A 556 -3.71 24.00 -0.14
C LEU A 556 -4.04 24.77 -1.41
N GLU A 557 -3.28 24.55 -2.49
CA GLU A 557 -3.52 25.20 -3.77
C GLU A 557 -4.93 24.94 -4.34
N LEU A 558 -5.53 23.78 -4.00
CA LEU A 558 -6.85 23.40 -4.45
C LEU A 558 -7.99 23.86 -3.54
N ALA A 559 -7.72 24.03 -2.25
CA ALA A 559 -8.71 24.45 -1.26
C ALA A 559 -9.00 25.96 -1.30
N GLY A 560 -8.14 26.75 -1.95
CA GLY A 560 -8.20 28.22 -1.99
C GLY A 560 -7.53 28.84 -0.77
#